data_AF-A0AAE7M7L3-F1
#
_entry.id   AF-A0AAE7M7L3-F1
#
_cell.length_a   1.000
_cell.length_b   1.000
_cell.length_c   1.000
_cell.angle_alpha   90.00
_cell.angle_beta   90.00
_cell.angle_gamma   90.00
#
_symmetry.space_group_name_H-M   'P 1'
#
loop_
_entity.id
_entity.type
_entity.pdbx_description
1 polymer ?
#
loop_
_entity_poly.entity_id
_entity_poly.type
_entity_poly.pdbx_seq_one_letter_code
_entity_poly.pdbx_strand_id
1 'polypeptide(L)' 'MTRPRDRPTKICAVCGRPFQWRRKWKDVWDEVRYCSERCRRDRNRQQQRERHTELTPD' A
#
# COMPACT_ATOMS: atom_id res chain seq x y z
N MET A 1 -19.65 -16.55 -22.62
CA MET A 1 -18.29 -16.17 -22.18
C MET A 1 -18.38 -14.87 -21.38
N THR A 2 -18.64 -14.96 -20.08
CA THR A 2 -18.74 -13.75 -19.24
C THR A 2 -17.35 -13.35 -18.78
N ARG A 3 -16.79 -12.31 -19.41
CA ARG A 3 -15.47 -11.76 -19.04
C ARG A 3 -15.51 -11.32 -17.57
N PRO A 4 -14.55 -11.76 -16.72
CA PRO A 4 -14.46 -11.25 -15.37
C PRO A 4 -14.26 -9.73 -15.43
N ARG A 5 -15.08 -8.99 -14.68
CA ARG A 5 -14.96 -7.53 -14.56
C ARG A 5 -13.61 -7.21 -13.90
N ASP A 6 -12.61 -6.88 -14.71
CA ASP A 6 -11.32 -6.41 -14.26
C ASP A 6 -11.51 -5.13 -13.45
N ARG A 7 -11.36 -5.26 -12.14
CA ARG A 7 -11.31 -4.11 -11.24
C ARG A 7 -9.92 -3.51 -11.33
N PRO A 8 -9.79 -2.18 -11.18
CA PRO A 8 -8.48 -1.56 -11.16
C PRO A 8 -7.64 -2.18 -10.04
N THR A 9 -6.43 -2.59 -10.39
CA THR A 9 -5.42 -3.11 -9.49
C THR A 9 -4.38 -2.04 -9.21
N LYS A 10 -3.90 -1.98 -7.97
CA LYS A 10 -2.77 -1.13 -7.55
C LYS A 10 -1.72 -2.00 -6.86
N ILE A 11 -0.48 -1.52 -6.83
CA ILE A 11 0.63 -2.18 -6.12
C ILE A 11 0.76 -1.60 -4.72
N CYS A 12 0.90 -2.45 -3.71
CA CYS A 12 1.11 -2.01 -2.34
C CYS A 12 2.52 -1.43 -2.18
N ALA A 13 2.64 -0.17 -1.76
CA ALA A 13 3.95 0.49 -1.56
C ALA A 13 4.78 -0.07 -0.39
N VAL A 14 4.25 -1.01 0.40
CA VAL A 14 4.99 -1.65 1.52
C VAL A 14 5.38 -3.09 1.20
N CYS A 15 4.44 -3.89 0.71
CA CYS A 15 4.70 -5.31 0.46
C CYS A 15 4.86 -5.67 -1.02
N GLY A 16 4.71 -4.71 -1.94
CA GLY A 16 4.83 -4.93 -3.38
C GLY A 16 3.73 -5.80 -4.01
N ARG A 17 2.74 -6.25 -3.22
CA ARG A 17 1.70 -7.15 -3.72
C ARG A 17 0.61 -6.38 -4.49
N PRO A 18 0.16 -6.90 -5.66
CA PRO A 18 -0.97 -6.34 -6.36
C PRO A 18 -2.26 -6.56 -5.56
N PHE A 19 -3.12 -5.55 -5.50
CA PHE A 19 -4.40 -5.62 -4.82
C PHE A 19 -5.49 -4.95 -5.65
N GLN A 20 -6.67 -5.55 -5.67
CA GLN A 20 -7.82 -5.09 -6.45
C GLN A 20 -8.66 -4.08 -5.68
N TRP A 21 -9.30 -3.17 -6.40
CA TRP A 21 -10.31 -2.26 -5.87
C TRP A 21 -11.38 -3.01 -5.04
N ARG A 22 -11.78 -2.39 -3.93
CA ARG A 22 -12.81 -2.89 -3.01
C ARG A 22 -13.87 -1.81 -2.83
N ARG A 23 -15.13 -2.19 -2.64
CA ARG A 23 -16.25 -1.24 -2.41
C ARG A 23 -15.99 -0.24 -1.29
N LYS A 24 -15.31 -0.67 -0.22
CA LYS A 24 -14.92 0.20 0.91
C LYS A 24 -13.95 1.34 0.55
N TRP A 25 -13.37 1.32 -0.65
CA TRP A 25 -12.44 2.31 -1.14
C TRP A 25 -13.06 3.19 -2.23
N LYS A 26 -14.38 3.15 -2.42
CA LYS A 26 -15.05 3.92 -3.47
C LYS A 26 -14.65 5.40 -3.44
N ASP A 27 -14.61 6.00 -2.26
CA ASP A 27 -14.38 7.44 -2.11
C ASP A 27 -12.90 7.82 -1.91
N VAL A 28 -12.05 6.84 -1.59
CA VAL A 28 -10.63 7.06 -1.22
C VAL A 28 -9.65 6.30 -2.12
N TRP A 29 -10.12 5.70 -3.21
CA TRP A 29 -9.31 4.79 -4.03
C TRP A 29 -8.04 5.47 -4.54
N ASP A 30 -8.11 6.73 -4.93
CA ASP A 30 -6.96 7.51 -5.42
C ASP A 30 -5.87 7.69 -4.36
N GLU A 31 -6.26 7.84 -3.09
CA GLU A 31 -5.35 7.95 -1.97
C GLU A 31 -4.81 6.60 -1.46
N VAL A 32 -5.57 5.51 -1.67
CA VAL A 32 -5.19 4.17 -1.23
C VAL A 32 -3.98 3.65 -2.00
N ARG A 33 -2.85 3.54 -1.30
CA ARG A 33 -1.57 2.98 -1.77
C ARG A 33 -1.19 1.66 -1.12
N TYR A 34 -2.01 1.16 -0.19
CA TYR A 34 -1.71 -0.01 0.64
C TYR A 34 -2.80 -1.06 0.55
N CYS A 35 -2.41 -2.34 0.46
CA CYS A 35 -3.37 -3.45 0.36
C CYS A 35 -4.17 -3.67 1.66
N SER A 36 -3.65 -3.20 2.80
CA SER A 36 -4.24 -3.39 4.12
C SER A 36 -3.83 -2.28 5.08
N GLU A 37 -4.61 -2.14 6.16
CA GLU A 37 -4.30 -1.18 7.24
C GLU A 37 -3.00 -1.55 7.97
N ARG A 38 -2.63 -2.84 8.00
CA ARG A 38 -1.35 -3.29 8.52
C ARG A 38 -0.19 -2.66 7.73
N CYS A 39 -0.22 -2.75 6.41
CA CYS A 39 0.79 -2.12 5.55
C CYS A 39 0.82 -0.59 5.73
N ARG A 40 -0.34 0.06 5.85
CA ARG A 40 -0.40 1.51 6.11
C ARG A 40 0.34 1.90 7.40
N ARG A 41 0.13 1.14 8.48
CA ARG A 41 0.80 1.37 9.78
C ARG A 41 2.28 1.03 9.74
N ASP A 42 2.65 -0.03 9.03
CA ASP A 42 4.03 -0.51 8.95
C ASP A 42 4.96 0.48 8.22
N ARG A 43 4.46 1.18 7.19
CA ARG A 43 5.23 2.24 6.52
C ARG A 43 5.69 3.33 7.48
N ASN A 44 4.83 3.71 8.44
CA ASN A 44 5.20 4.73 9.43
C ASN A 44 6.34 4.22 10.33
N ARG A 45 6.40 2.92 10.61
CA ARG A 45 7.49 2.30 11.37
C ARG A 45 8.78 2.18 10.56
N GLN A 46 8.70 1.89 9.25
CA GLN A 46 9.88 1.83 8.39
C GLN A 46 10.52 3.21 8.17
N GLN A 47 9.73 4.27 7.95
CA GLN A 47 10.26 5.64 7.85
C GLN A 47 11.03 6.07 9.11
N GLN A 48 10.60 5.63 10.29
CA GLN A 48 11.29 5.92 11.55
C GLN A 48 12.64 5.19 11.65
N ARG A 49 12.73 3.96 11.09
CA ARG A 49 13.97 3.19 11.05
C ARG A 49 14.98 3.77 10.05
N GLU A 50 14.52 4.16 8.86
CA GLU A 50 15.37 4.78 7.84
C GLU A 50 16.00 6.08 8.35
N ARG A 51 15.19 6.96 8.97
CA ARG A 51 15.71 8.18 9.62
C ARG A 51 16.73 7.92 10.73
N HIS A 52 16.59 6.80 11.44
CA HIS A 52 17.55 6.43 12.49
C HIS A 52 18.85 5.89 11.89
N THR A 53 18.77 5.13 10.80
CA THR A 53 19.94 4.63 10.07
C THR A 53 20.74 5.76 9.40
N GLU A 54 20.09 6.83 8.95
CA GLU A 54 20.78 7.97 8.30
C GLU A 54 21.63 8.84 9.25
N LEU A 55 21.44 8.74 10.57
CA LEU A 55 22.15 9.59 11.57
C LEU A 55 23.35 8.91 12.24
N THR A 56 23.68 7.69 11.84
CA THR A 56 24.91 6.99 12.23
C THR A 56 25.61 6.47 10.97
N PRO A 57 26.36 7.32 10.26
CA PRO A 57 27.47 6.84 9.45
C PRO A 57 28.51 6.23 10.40
N ASP A 58 29.04 5.07 10.03
CA ASP A 58 30.23 4.44 10.62
C ASP A 58 31.46 5.34 10.41
#